data_AF-A0A7W9ZW34-F1
#
_entry.id   AF-A0A7W9ZW34-F1
#
_cell.length_a   1.000
_cell.length_b   1.000
_cell.length_c   1.000
_cell.angle_alpha   90.00
_cell.angle_beta   90.00
_cell.angle_gamma   90.00
#
_symmetry.space_group_name_H-M   'P 1'
#
loop_
_entity.id
_entity.type
_entity.pdbx_description
1 polymer ?
#
loop_
_entity_poly.entity_id
_entity_poly.type
_entity_poly.pdbx_seq_one_letter_code
_entity_poly.pdbx_strand_id
1 'polypeptide(L)' 'MAKHEGQIVIKKYANRRLYNTGTSTYVTLEDLAEMVKKGEEFTVQDAKSGDDITHSVLTQIIFEQESKTGNTLLPISFLR' A
#
# COMPACT_ATOMS: atom_id res chain seq x y z
N MET A 1 -3.67 23.18 -5.27
CA MET A 1 -3.13 21.87 -4.85
C MET A 1 -2.97 21.06 -6.12
N ALA A 2 -1.74 20.78 -6.54
CA ALA A 2 -1.48 20.09 -7.79
C ALA A 2 -1.98 18.65 -7.69
N LYS A 3 -2.95 18.28 -8.52
CA LYS A 3 -3.24 16.87 -8.81
C LYS A 3 -1.96 16.32 -9.43
N HIS A 4 -1.30 15.36 -8.78
CA HIS A 4 -0.23 14.60 -9.44
C HIS A 4 -0.88 13.79 -10.57
N GLU A 5 -0.90 14.36 -11.78
CA GLU A 5 -1.24 13.66 -13.01
C GLU A 5 -0.19 12.56 -13.22
N GLY A 6 -0.50 11.33 -12.78
CA GLY A 6 0.38 10.17 -12.93
C GLY A 6 0.52 9.28 -11.69
N GLN A 7 0.07 9.72 -10.51
CA GLN A 7 0.17 8.90 -9.32
C GLN A 7 -0.95 7.85 -9.28
N ILE A 8 -0.58 6.57 -9.23
CA ILE A 8 -1.55 5.48 -9.13
C ILE A 8 -2.29 5.61 -7.79
N VAL A 9 -3.62 5.65 -7.81
CA VAL A 9 -4.44 5.65 -6.59
C VAL A 9 -5.00 4.26 -6.38
N ILE A 10 -4.73 3.70 -5.21
CA ILE A 10 -5.31 2.46 -4.73
C ILE A 10 -6.44 2.81 -3.75
N LYS A 11 -7.66 2.37 -4.03
CA LYS A 11 -8.79 2.51 -3.09
C LYS A 11 -8.90 1.27 -2.22
N LYS A 12 -8.82 1.44 -0.90
CA LYS A 12 -9.03 0.37 0.07
C LYS A 12 -10.46 0.39 0.58
N TYR A 13 -11.16 -0.73 0.43
CA TYR A 13 -12.51 -0.91 0.92
C TYR A 13 -12.50 -1.63 2.27
N ALA A 14 -13.59 -1.45 3.04
CA ALA A 14 -13.74 -2.06 4.37
C ALA A 14 -13.63 -3.60 4.35
N ASN A 15 -14.01 -4.25 3.25
CA ASN A 15 -13.89 -5.70 3.05
C ASN A 15 -12.48 -6.15 2.60
N ARG A 16 -11.45 -5.38 2.94
CA ARG A 16 -10.03 -5.60 2.58
C ARG A 16 -9.71 -5.58 1.09
N ARG A 17 -10.67 -5.30 0.20
CA ARG A 17 -10.40 -5.17 -1.23
C ARG A 17 -9.57 -3.91 -1.51
N LEU A 18 -8.58 -4.06 -2.37
CA LEU A 18 -7.77 -2.96 -2.91
C LEU A 18 -8.08 -2.82 -4.39
N TYR A 19 -8.42 -1.61 -4.84
CA TYR A 19 -8.76 -1.34 -6.22
C TYR A 19 -7.79 -0.33 -6.82
N ASN A 20 -7.07 -0.75 -7.85
CA ASN A 20 -6.15 0.11 -8.59
C ASN A 20 -6.95 0.91 -9.62
N THR A 21 -6.99 2.23 -9.44
CA THR A 21 -7.72 3.14 -10.34
C THR A 21 -7.03 3.35 -11.69
N GLY A 22 -5.73 3.09 -11.79
CA GLY A 22 -4.98 3.19 -13.04
C GLY A 22 -5.26 2.03 -13.98
N THR A 23 -5.28 0.79 -13.46
CA THR A 23 -5.58 -0.42 -14.24
C THR A 23 -7.06 -0.79 -14.24
N SER A 24 -7.86 -0.16 -13.38
CA SER A 24 -9.27 -0.49 -13.15
C SER A 24 -9.49 -1.93 -12.66
N THR A 25 -8.54 -2.49 -11.92
CA THR A 25 -8.59 -3.89 -11.42
C THR A 25 -8.47 -3.96 -9.90
N TYR A 26 -8.92 -5.08 -9.34
CA TYR A 26 -8.59 -5.42 -7.95
C TYR A 26 -7.17 -5.97 -7.87
N VAL A 27 -6.47 -5.63 -6.80
CA VAL A 27 -5.11 -6.05 -6.50
C VAL A 27 -5.02 -6.56 -5.06
N THR A 28 -3.97 -7.30 -4.76
CA THR A 28 -3.63 -7.83 -3.45
C THR A 28 -2.54 -6.98 -2.77
N LEU A 29 -2.24 -7.26 -1.50
CA LEU A 29 -1.10 -6.62 -0.84
C LEU A 29 0.24 -7.09 -1.43
N GLU A 30 0.29 -8.33 -1.92
CA GLU A 30 1.44 -8.86 -2.66
C GLU A 30 1.70 -8.07 -3.94
N ASP A 31 0.66 -7.76 -4.72
CA ASP A 31 0.79 -6.94 -5.93
C ASP A 31 1.32 -5.54 -5.60
N LEU A 32 0.81 -4.92 -4.53
CA LEU A 32 1.33 -3.63 -4.06
C LEU A 32 2.80 -3.74 -3.60
N ALA A 33 3.17 -4.85 -2.95
CA ALA A 33 4.55 -5.09 -2.56
C ALA A 33 5.47 -5.20 -3.79
N GLU A 34 5.00 -5.80 -4.88
CA GLU A 34 5.74 -5.80 -6.15
C GLU A 34 5.86 -4.41 -6.75
N MET A 35 4.81 -3.60 -6.73
CA MET A 35 4.85 -2.21 -7.19
C MET A 35 5.92 -1.42 -6.42
N VAL A 36 5.98 -1.55 -5.09
CA VAL A 36 7.05 -0.95 -4.27
C VAL A 36 8.43 -1.43 -4.70
N LYS A 37 8.62 -2.73 -4.91
CA LYS A 37 9.91 -3.29 -5.35
C LYS A 37 10.33 -2.81 -6.74
N LYS A 38 9.37 -2.54 -7.63
CA LYS A 38 9.58 -1.99 -8.98
C LYS A 38 9.83 -0.47 -8.97
N GLY A 39 9.67 0.19 -7.81
CA GLY A 39 9.78 1.64 -7.69
C GLY A 39 8.57 2.39 -8.25
N GLU A 40 7.42 1.71 -8.39
CA GLU A 40 6.18 2.33 -8.84
C GLU A 40 5.54 3.12 -7.69
N GLU A 41 5.33 4.42 -7.90
CA GLU A 41 4.71 5.30 -6.91
C GLU A 41 3.18 5.17 -6.92
N PHE A 42 2.61 4.95 -5.74
CA PHE A 42 1.16 4.95 -5.54
C PHE A 42 0.78 5.57 -4.20
N THR A 43 -0.49 5.98 -4.09
CA THR A 43 -1.13 6.32 -2.81
C THR A 43 -2.27 5.36 -2.52
N VAL A 44 -2.56 5.17 -1.24
CA VAL A 44 -3.71 4.39 -0.80
C VAL A 44 -4.69 5.29 -0.08
N GLN A 45 -5.94 5.29 -0.55
CA GLN A 45 -7.03 6.05 0.05
C GLN A 45 -8.11 5.12 0.58
N ASP A 46 -8.66 5.41 1.75
CA ASP A 46 -9.87 4.75 2.20
C ASP A 46 -11.04 5.07 1.24
N ALA A 47 -11.69 4.05 0.72
CA ALA A 47 -12.73 4.22 -0.29
C ALA A 47 -14.00 4.90 0.24
N LYS A 48 -14.20 4.92 1.56
CA LYS A 48 -15.37 5.50 2.22
C LYS A 48 -15.09 6.93 2.69
N SER A 49 -13.97 7.19 3.36
CA SER A 49 -13.64 8.53 3.88
C SER A 49 -12.78 9.36 2.95
N GLY A 50 -12.00 8.73 2.06
CA GLY A 50 -11.00 9.41 1.23
C GLY A 50 -9.68 9.70 1.95
N ASP A 51 -9.52 9.25 3.20
CA ASP A 51 -8.31 9.49 3.98
C ASP A 51 -7.10 8.82 3.35
N ASP A 52 -5.95 9.51 3.36
CA ASP A 52 -4.68 8.92 2.98
C ASP A 52 -4.22 7.94 4.06
N ILE A 53 -4.17 6.67 3.69
CA ILE A 53 -3.74 5.56 4.54
C ILE A 53 -2.51 4.85 3.97
N THR A 54 -1.79 5.51 3.05
CA THR A 54 -0.62 4.96 2.33
C THR A 54 0.40 4.39 3.31
N HIS A 55 0.77 5.16 4.34
CA HIS A 55 1.74 4.73 5.34
C HIS A 55 1.29 3.46 6.09
N SER A 56 0.01 3.39 6.48
CA SER A 56 -0.55 2.22 7.18
C SER A 56 -0.48 0.95 6.32
N VAL A 57 -0.80 1.07 5.02
CA VAL A 57 -0.77 -0.06 4.09
C VAL A 57 0.67 -0.47 3.76
N LEU A 58 1.61 0.47 3.61
CA LEU A 58 3.02 0.15 3.45
C LEU A 58 3.59 -0.59 4.65
N THR A 59 3.26 -0.16 5.88
CA THR A 59 3.64 -0.88 7.10
C THR A 59 3.09 -2.31 7.12
N GLN A 60 1.82 -2.48 6.72
CA GLN A 60 1.22 -3.81 6.61
C GLN A 60 1.97 -4.68 5.58
N ILE A 61 2.30 -4.14 4.41
CA ILE A 61 3.07 -4.83 3.38
C ILE A 61 4.42 -5.29 3.95
N ILE A 62 5.14 -4.42 4.66
CA ILE A 62 6.44 -4.77 5.25
C ILE A 62 6.28 -5.92 6.25
N PHE A 63 5.33 -5.81 7.19
CA PHE A 63 5.11 -6.84 8.19
C PHE A 63 4.74 -8.21 7.58
N GLU A 64 3.87 -8.23 6.57
CA GLU A 64 3.50 -9.47 5.87
C GLU A 64 4.69 -10.10 5.14
N GLN A 65 5.56 -9.29 4.51
CA GLN A 65 6.76 -9.79 3.83
C GLN A 65 7.81 -10.33 4.81
N GLU A 66 7.99 -9.69 5.97
CA GLU A 66 8.85 -10.20 7.04
C GLU A 66 8.36 -11.55 7.56
N SER A 67 7.05 -11.68 7.79
CA SER A 67 6.43 -12.92 8.28
C SER A 67 6.66 -14.12 7.32
N LYS A 68 6.71 -13.86 6.01
CA LYS A 68 6.96 -14.89 4.98
C LYS A 68 8.42 -15.25 4.84
N THR A 69 9.33 -14.30 5.07
CA THR A 69 10.78 -14.50 4.84
C THR A 69 11.50 -15.02 6.09
N GLY A 70 10.86 -14.98 7.27
CA GLY A 70 11.43 -15.47 8.52
C GLY A 70 12.57 -14.63 9.09
N ASN A 71 12.90 -13.49 8.44
CA ASN A 71 13.89 -12.54 8.89
C ASN A 71 13.18 -11.26 9.38
N THR A 72 13.26 -11.01 10.69
CA THR A 72 12.91 -9.73 11.30
C THR A 72 13.95 -8.70 10.88
N LEU A 73 13.60 -7.78 9.98
CA LEU A 73 14.52 -6.75 9.46
C LEU A 73 14.25 -5.37 10.05
N LEU A 74 13.13 -5.15 10.73
CA LEU A 74 12.88 -3.88 11.41
C LEU A 74 13.41 -3.89 12.85
N PRO A 75 14.45 -3.10 13.17
CA PRO A 75 14.79 -2.82 14.55
C PRO A 75 13.63 -2.07 15.21
N ILE A 76 13.29 -2.52 16.43
CA ILE A 76 12.23 -2.00 17.31
C ILE A 76 12.32 -0.47 17.53
N SER A 77 13.42 0.16 17.14
CA SER A 77 13.66 1.60 17.19
C SER A 77 12.68 2.44 16.37
N PHE A 78 11.98 1.89 15.38
CA PHE A 78 10.99 2.62 14.58
C PHE A 78 9.57 2.70 15.21
N LEU A 79 9.34 1.97 16.31
CA LEU A 79 8.04 1.92 17.02
C LEU A 79 7.99 2.81 18.27
N ARG A 80 8.96 3.71 18.46
CA ARG A 80 8.96 4.73 19.52
C ARG A 80 8.79 6.13 18.97
#